data_AF-A0A848ZIX5-F1
#
_entry.id   AF-A0A848ZIX5-F1
#
_cell.length_a   1.000
_cell.length_b   1.000
_cell.length_c   1.000
_cell.angle_alpha   90.00
_cell.angle_beta   90.00
_cell.angle_gamma   90.00
#
_symmetry.space_group_name_H-M   'P 1'
#
loop_
_entity.id
_entity.type
_entity.pdbx_description
1 polymer ?
#
loop_
_entity_poly.entity_id
_entity_poly.type
_entity_poly.pdbx_seq_one_letter_code
_entity_poly.pdbx_strand_id
1 'polypeptide(L)'
;LEEAAIREAKEETSLDVELLSQLGAYSDPDRDPRQHSISVVFVARSRGKGRPAASDDALEVGIFDGDSLPEELAFDHSRILEDYFEHSAASNV
;
A
#
# COMPACT_ATOMS: atom_id res chain seq x y z
N LEU A 1 -13.34 6.72 -2.68
CA LEU A 1 -11.88 6.50 -2.57
C LEU A 1 -11.56 5.01 -2.66
N GLU A 2 -12.40 4.20 -2.04
CA GLU A 2 -12.44 2.74 -2.00
C GLU A 2 -12.40 2.10 -3.39
N GLU A 3 -13.26 2.53 -4.31
CA GLU A 3 -13.27 2.02 -5.69
C GLU A 3 -11.94 2.28 -6.41
N ALA A 4 -11.31 3.44 -6.16
CA ALA A 4 -9.99 3.73 -6.71
C ALA A 4 -8.94 2.81 -6.09
N ALA A 5 -8.91 2.64 -4.76
CA ALA A 5 -7.96 1.74 -4.11
C ALA A 5 -8.08 0.29 -4.62
N ILE A 6 -9.30 -0.20 -4.88
CA ILE A 6 -9.52 -1.54 -5.46
C ILE A 6 -9.01 -1.59 -6.91
N ARG A 7 -9.30 -0.57 -7.72
CA ARG A 7 -8.87 -0.49 -9.12
C ARG A 7 -7.34 -0.44 -9.24
N GLU A 8 -6.68 0.45 -8.50
CA GLU A 8 -5.21 0.61 -8.51
C GLU A 8 -4.51 -0.68 -8.07
N ALA A 9 -5.00 -1.34 -7.01
CA ALA A 9 -4.45 -2.62 -6.58
C ALA A 9 -4.54 -3.69 -7.69
N LYS A 10 -5.62 -3.67 -8.47
CA LYS A 10 -5.79 -4.58 -9.62
C LYS A 10 -4.86 -4.24 -10.77
N GLU A 11 -4.72 -2.96 -11.10
CA GLU A 11 -3.87 -2.47 -12.20
C GLU A 11 -2.39 -2.79 -11.96
N GLU A 12 -1.90 -2.63 -10.73
CA GLU A 12 -0.48 -2.78 -10.39
C GLU A 12 -0.07 -4.21 -10.04
N THR A 13 -0.95 -4.97 -9.38
CA THR A 13 -0.61 -6.29 -8.82
C THR A 13 -1.41 -7.45 -9.42
N SER A 14 -2.39 -7.17 -10.28
CA SER A 14 -3.37 -8.14 -10.79
C SER A 14 -4.28 -8.79 -9.73
N LEU A 15 -4.18 -8.39 -8.46
CA LEU A 15 -4.96 -8.98 -7.37
C LEU A 15 -6.34 -8.35 -7.24
N ASP A 16 -7.35 -9.20 -7.05
CA ASP A 16 -8.64 -8.75 -6.53
C ASP A 16 -8.55 -8.66 -5.01
N VAL A 17 -8.92 -7.52 -4.43
CA VAL A 17 -8.76 -7.26 -3.00
C VAL A 17 -10.09 -6.94 -2.30
N GLU A 18 -10.12 -7.19 -1.00
CA GLU A 18 -11.15 -6.73 -0.08
C GLU A 18 -10.52 -5.69 0.85
N LEU A 19 -11.04 -4.47 0.84
CA LEU A 19 -10.59 -3.42 1.77
C LEU A 19 -11.08 -3.74 3.18
N LEU A 20 -10.18 -3.72 4.16
CA LEU A 20 -10.48 -3.99 5.57
C LEU A 20 -10.72 -2.69 6.34
N SER A 21 -9.90 -1.67 6.08
CA SER A 21 -9.98 -0.36 6.72
C SER A 21 -9.21 0.69 5.92
N GLN A 22 -9.51 1.96 6.18
CA GLN A 22 -8.63 3.06 5.82
C GLN A 22 -7.57 3.21 6.91
N LEU A 23 -6.28 3.22 6.54
CA LEU A 23 -5.17 3.43 7.47
C LEU A 23 -5.05 4.92 7.83
N GLY A 24 -5.07 5.79 6.81
CA GLY A 24 -4.88 7.22 7.01
C GLY A 24 -4.90 8.03 5.73
N ALA A 25 -4.83 9.34 5.88
CA ALA A 25 -4.57 10.28 4.80
C ALA A 25 -3.25 11.01 5.09
N TYR A 26 -2.30 10.89 4.16
CA TYR A 26 -0.96 11.43 4.25
C TYR A 26 -0.85 12.63 3.32
N SER A 27 -0.70 13.82 3.90
CA SER A 27 -0.87 15.10 3.20
C SER A 27 0.21 16.13 3.51
N ASP A 28 1.36 15.71 4.05
CA ASP A 28 2.52 16.59 4.25
C ASP A 28 2.85 17.29 2.92
N PRO A 29 2.91 18.64 2.88
CA PRO A 29 3.23 19.39 1.67
C PRO A 29 4.53 18.96 0.98
N ASP A 30 5.49 18.45 1.74
CA ASP A 30 6.82 18.10 1.26
C ASP A 30 6.97 16.60 0.92
N ARG A 31 5.90 15.80 1.04
CA ARG A 31 5.97 14.34 0.79
C ARG A 31 6.30 13.95 -0.64
N ASP A 32 5.94 14.80 -1.60
CA ASP A 32 6.32 14.66 -3.00
C ASP A 32 7.01 15.96 -3.44
N PRO A 33 8.32 15.93 -3.77
CA PRO A 33 9.07 17.13 -4.11
C PRO A 33 8.61 17.80 -5.40
N ARG A 34 7.74 17.16 -6.19
CA ARG A 34 7.25 17.67 -7.48
C ARG A 34 6.04 18.58 -7.30
N GLN A 35 5.14 18.24 -6.38
CA GLN A 35 3.88 18.95 -6.13
C GLN A 35 3.26 18.47 -4.82
N HIS A 36 2.36 19.26 -4.25
CA HIS A 36 1.59 18.82 -3.08
C HIS A 36 0.60 17.72 -3.46
N SER A 37 0.94 16.48 -3.11
CA SER A 37 0.12 15.28 -3.34
C SER A 37 -0.44 14.76 -2.02
N ILE A 38 -1.67 14.22 -2.03
CA ILE A 38 -2.29 13.58 -0.87
C ILE A 38 -2.50 12.10 -1.18
N SER A 39 -2.03 11.20 -0.31
CA SER A 39 -2.25 9.76 -0.42
C SER A 39 -3.23 9.30 0.65
N VAL A 40 -4.34 8.69 0.24
CA VAL A 40 -5.27 8.00 1.14
C VAL A 40 -5.00 6.51 1.07
N VAL A 41 -4.52 5.94 2.18
CA VAL A 41 -4.02 4.56 2.22
C VAL A 41 -5.06 3.64 2.86
N PHE A 42 -5.26 2.48 2.24
CA PHE A 42 -6.16 1.43 2.72
C PHE A 42 -5.39 0.16 3.06
N VAL A 43 -5.83 -0.54 4.10
CA VAL A 43 -5.43 -1.92 4.37
C VAL A 43 -6.38 -2.84 3.65
N ALA A 44 -5.85 -3.81 2.92
CA ALA A 44 -6.63 -4.75 2.14
C ALA A 44 -6.10 -6.19 2.27
N ARG A 45 -6.97 -7.14 1.96
CA ARG A 45 -6.64 -8.57 1.87
C ARG A 45 -6.96 -9.09 0.48
N SER A 46 -6.09 -9.92 -0.09
CA SER A 46 -6.35 -10.57 -1.38
C SER A 46 -7.56 -11.50 -1.29
N ARG A 47 -8.43 -11.48 -2.30
CA ARG A 47 -9.52 -12.43 -2.45
C ARG A 47 -8.99 -13.71 -3.10
N GLY A 48 -8.88 -14.77 -2.32
CA GLY A 48 -8.47 -16.09 -2.80
C GLY A 48 -6.95 -16.32 -2.83
N LYS A 49 -6.50 -17.27 -3.66
CA LYS A 49 -5.11 -17.77 -3.71
C LYS A 49 -4.30 -17.22 -4.90
N GLY A 50 -4.74 -16.09 -5.48
CA GLY A 50 -4.00 -15.43 -6.56
C GLY A 50 -2.60 -15.03 -6.09
N ARG A 51 -1.60 -15.15 -6.98
CA ARG A 51 -0.27 -14.59 -6.75
C ARG A 51 -0.21 -13.23 -7.44
N PRO A 52 0.47 -12.23 -6.83
CA PRO A 52 0.64 -10.95 -7.49
C PRO A 52 1.44 -11.15 -8.78
N ALA A 53 1.06 -10.41 -9.81
CA ALA A 53 1.78 -10.31 -11.07
C ALA A 53 1.87 -8.83 -11.45
N ALA A 54 3.09 -8.39 -11.75
CA ALA A 54 3.34 -7.04 -12.24
C ALA A 54 2.56 -6.84 -13.54
N SER A 55 2.02 -5.64 -13.71
CA SER A 55 1.15 -5.24 -14.82
C SER A 55 1.42 -3.75 -15.11
N ASP A 56 0.67 -3.17 -16.06
CA ASP A 56 0.69 -1.77 -16.55
C ASP A 56 1.94 -0.94 -16.22
N ASP A 57 2.04 -0.38 -15.02
CA ASP A 57 3.10 0.55 -14.60
C ASP A 57 4.21 -0.09 -13.74
N ALA A 58 4.05 -1.35 -13.33
CA ALA A 58 5.03 -2.12 -12.56
C ALA A 58 5.88 -3.04 -13.44
N LEU A 59 7.21 -2.91 -13.33
CA LEU A 59 8.15 -3.85 -13.96
C LEU A 59 8.28 -5.16 -13.19
N GLU A 60 8.17 -5.09 -11.86
CA GLU A 60 8.33 -6.22 -10.95
C GLU A 60 7.34 -6.13 -9.79
N VAL A 61 6.98 -7.28 -9.23
CA VAL A 61 6.14 -7.36 -8.02
C VAL A 61 6.68 -8.44 -7.10
N GLY A 62 6.69 -8.15 -5.81
CA GLY A 62 7.14 -9.05 -4.75
C GLY A 62 6.15 -9.13 -3.60
N ILE A 63 6.31 -10.16 -2.77
CA ILE A 63 5.64 -10.25 -1.47
C ILE A 63 6.70 -9.99 -0.41
N PHE A 64 6.42 -9.05 0.46
CA PHE A 64 7.31 -8.64 1.54
C PHE A 64 6.56 -8.69 2.88
N ASP A 65 7.29 -9.04 3.92
CA ASP A 65 6.90 -8.87 5.32
C ASP A 65 7.74 -7.75 5.95
N GLY A 66 7.50 -7.46 7.24
CA GLY A 66 8.19 -6.38 7.94
C GLY A 66 9.71 -6.53 7.99
N ASP A 67 10.23 -7.74 7.85
CA ASP A 67 11.67 -8.04 7.91
C ASP A 67 12.33 -8.10 6.53
N SER A 68 11.55 -8.04 5.44
CA SER A 68 12.03 -8.18 4.06
C SER A 68 11.80 -6.95 3.19
N LEU A 69 11.34 -5.84 3.77
CA LEU A 69 11.16 -4.59 3.02
C LEU A 69 12.49 -4.07 2.43
N PRO A 70 12.46 -3.51 1.21
CA PRO A 70 13.60 -2.76 0.67
C PRO A 70 13.97 -1.56 1.54
N GLU A 71 15.27 -1.24 1.61
CA GLU A 71 15.77 -0.05 2.34
C GLU A 71 15.30 1.27 1.69
N GLU A 72 15.21 1.28 0.36
CA GLU A 72 14.78 2.45 -0.40
C GLU A 72 13.31 2.28 -0.83
N LEU A 73 12.45 3.12 -0.27
CA LEU A 73 11.03 3.19 -0.60
C LEU A 73 10.69 4.56 -1.17
N ALA A 74 9.70 4.60 -2.05
CA ALA A 74 9.27 5.85 -2.67
C ALA A 74 8.65 6.79 -1.64
N PHE A 75 9.02 8.07 -1.70
CA PHE A 75 8.41 9.14 -0.89
C PHE A 75 8.42 8.81 0.62
N ASP A 76 7.27 8.95 1.27
CA ASP A 76 7.02 8.65 2.67
C ASP A 76 6.47 7.23 2.90
N HIS A 77 6.63 6.30 1.93
CA HIS A 77 6.06 4.95 2.04
C HIS A 77 6.65 4.14 3.20
N SER A 78 7.90 4.41 3.61
CA SER A 78 8.48 3.82 4.82
C SER A 78 7.65 4.17 6.05
N ARG A 79 7.28 5.44 6.20
CA ARG A 79 6.44 5.91 7.31
C ARG A 79 5.04 5.31 7.28
N ILE A 80 4.43 5.19 6.10
CA ILE A 80 3.11 4.56 5.93
C ILE A 80 3.15 3.08 6.38
N LEU A 81 4.22 2.36 6.02
CA LEU A 81 4.39 0.96 6.42
C LEU A 81 4.68 0.81 7.92
N GLU A 82 5.47 1.70 8.51
CA GLU A 82 5.65 1.77 9.98
C GLU A 82 4.30 1.90 10.69
N ASP A 83 3.48 2.88 10.28
CA ASP A 83 2.15 3.06 10.84
C ASP A 83 1.31 1.78 10.68
N TYR A 84 1.33 1.13 9.50
CA TYR A 84 0.61 -0.12 9.28
C TYR A 84 1.02 -1.22 10.27
N PHE A 85 2.33 -1.45 10.44
CA PHE A 85 2.82 -2.50 11.34
C PHE A 85 2.54 -2.20 12.81
N GLU A 86 2.64 -0.93 13.23
CA GLU A 86 2.27 -0.50 14.59
C GLU A 86 0.78 -0.75 14.88
N HIS A 87 -0.11 -0.41 13.94
CA HIS A 87 -1.55 -0.62 14.10
C HIS A 87 -1.95 -2.10 14.01
N SER A 88 -1.26 -2.89 13.17
CA SER A 88 -1.52 -4.33 13.03
C SER A 88 -1.06 -5.09 14.28
N ALA A 89 0.08 -4.72 14.87
CA ALA A 89 0.53 -5.27 16.14
C ALA A 89 -0.43 -4.96 17.30
N ALA A 90 -1.00 -3.75 17.33
CA ALA A 90 -1.98 -3.34 18.34
C ALA A 90 -3.34 -4.06 18.22
N SER A 91 -3.69 -4.54 17.03
CA SER A 91 -4.96 -5.25 16.75
C SER A 91 -4.89 -6.76 17.01
N ASN A 92 -3.72 -7.29 17.37
CA ASN A 92 -3.49 -8.69 17.74
C ASN A 92 -3.47 -8.92 19.28
N VAL A 93 -4.08 -8.02 20.06
CA VAL A 93 -4.32 -8.15 21.51
C VAL A 93 -5.80 -8.31 21.81
#